data_AF-A0A1V2NYC0-F1
#
_entry.id   AF-A0A1V2NYC0-F1
#
_cell.length_a   1.000
_cell.length_b   1.000
_cell.length_c   1.000
_cell.angle_alpha   90.00
_cell.angle_beta   90.00
_cell.angle_gamma   90.00
#
_symmetry.space_group_name_H-M   'P 1'
#
loop_
_entity.id
_entity.type
_entity.pdbx_description
1 polymer ?
#
loop_
_entity_poly.entity_id
_entity_poly.type
_entity_poly.pdbx_seq_one_letter_code
_entity_poly.pdbx_strand_id
1 'polypeptide(L)' 'MERSYSDADRRAGRVLDAVARSGSRRPLLVSHEMIGRMLAKQLAGLSPAEALGRDQPSDVIYVVGGDRTIGRLRSASELG' A
#
# COMPACT_ATOMS: atom_id res chain seq x y z
N MET A 1 3.56 -2.37 22.59
CA MET A 1 2.31 -2.93 22.01
C MET A 1 2.47 -3.00 20.51
N GLU A 2 2.77 -4.18 20.02
CA GLU A 2 2.83 -4.47 18.58
C GLU A 2 1.40 -4.53 18.05
N ARG A 3 1.08 -3.74 17.02
CA ARG A 3 -0.30 -3.67 16.49
C ARG A 3 -0.57 -4.95 15.69
N SER A 4 -1.67 -5.63 15.99
CA SER A 4 -2.10 -6.83 15.26
C SER A 4 -2.29 -6.54 13.77
N TYR A 5 -2.04 -7.52 12.91
CA TYR A 5 -2.36 -7.51 11.48
C TYR A 5 -3.79 -6.98 11.21
N SER A 6 -4.76 -7.41 12.01
CA SER A 6 -6.17 -7.00 11.87
C SER A 6 -6.38 -5.50 12.07
N ASP A 7 -5.61 -4.87 12.96
CA ASP A 7 -5.67 -3.44 13.20
C ASP A 7 -5.01 -2.66 12.07
N ALA A 8 -3.91 -3.19 11.52
CA ALA A 8 -3.25 -2.62 10.35
C ALA A 8 -4.18 -2.64 9.13
N ASP A 9 -4.88 -3.76 8.89
CA ASP A 9 -5.83 -3.91 7.78
C ASP A 9 -7.01 -2.94 7.93
N ARG A 10 -7.61 -2.85 9.12
CA ARG A 10 -8.69 -1.90 9.41
C ARG A 10 -8.23 -0.45 9.21
N ARG A 11 -6.99 -0.12 9.56
CA ARG A 11 -6.43 1.23 9.38
C ARG A 11 -6.18 1.54 7.91
N ALA A 12 -5.66 0.59 7.13
CA ALA A 12 -5.45 0.75 5.69
C ALA A 12 -6.77 1.05 4.98
N GLY A 13 -7.85 0.34 5.34
CA GLY A 13 -9.18 0.60 4.77
C GLY A 13 -9.67 2.03 5.03
N ARG A 14 -9.55 2.52 6.27
CA ARG A 14 -9.91 3.92 6.58
C ARG A 14 -9.10 4.95 5.79
N VAL A 15 -7.83 4.66 5.50
CA VAL A 15 -6.99 5.55 4.67
C VAL A 15 -7.50 5.55 3.24
N LEU A 16 -7.78 4.38 2.66
CA LEU A 16 -8.33 4.28 1.30
C LEU A 16 -9.68 5.01 1.16
N ASP A 17 -10.57 4.86 2.15
CA ASP A 17 -11.84 5.59 2.17
C ASP A 17 -11.65 7.11 2.21
N ALA A 18 -10.69 7.60 2.99
CA ALA A 18 -10.38 9.02 3.07
C ALA A 18 -9.80 9.56 1.76
N VAL A 19 -8.92 8.79 1.12
CA VAL A 19 -8.33 9.10 -0.19
C VAL A 19 -9.40 9.12 -1.28
N ALA A 20 -10.32 8.15 -1.30
CA ALA A 20 -11.43 8.11 -2.25
C ALA A 20 -12.31 9.37 -2.13
N ARG A 21 -12.59 9.82 -0.89
CA ARG A 21 -13.34 11.05 -0.64
C ARG A 21 -12.61 12.34 -1.03
N SER A 22 -11.28 12.32 -1.13
CA SER A 22 -10.51 13.51 -1.48
C SER A 22 -10.60 13.87 -2.97
N GLY A 23 -11.09 12.96 -3.82
CA GLY A 23 -11.19 13.18 -5.27
C GLY A 23 -9.84 13.20 -6.01
N SER A 24 -8.73 12.86 -5.35
CA SER A 24 -7.41 12.83 -5.98
C SER A 24 -7.30 11.69 -6.98
N ARG A 25 -6.94 11.99 -8.23
CA ARG A 25 -6.85 10.98 -9.30
C ARG A 25 -5.66 10.03 -9.14
N ARG A 26 -4.55 10.48 -8.54
CA ARG A 26 -3.29 9.73 -8.39
C ARG A 26 -2.58 10.10 -7.08
N PRO A 27 -3.10 9.68 -5.92
CA PRO A 27 -2.53 10.00 -4.62
C PRO A 27 -1.22 9.24 -4.36
N LEU A 28 -0.25 9.90 -3.71
CA LEU A 28 0.94 9.26 -3.16
C LEU A 28 0.71 8.96 -1.67
N LEU A 29 0.86 7.69 -1.28
CA LEU A 29 0.77 7.26 0.12
C LEU A 29 2.15 6.83 0.61
N VAL A 30 2.67 7.53 1.62
CA VAL A 30 3.90 7.16 2.32
C VAL A 30 3.50 6.46 3.62
N SER A 31 4.00 5.24 3.82
CA SER A 31 3.64 4.44 4.98
C SER A 31 4.77 3.50 5.39
N HIS A 32 4.69 2.97 6.60
CA HIS A 32 5.57 1.89 7.04
C HIS A 32 5.16 0.57 6.38
N GLU A 33 6.10 -0.36 6.32
CA GLU A 33 5.99 -1.64 5.60
C GLU A 33 4.67 -2.38 5.85
N MET A 34 4.29 -2.61 7.11
CA MET A 34 3.06 -3.34 7.44
C MET A 34 1.80 -2.65 6.89
N ILE A 35 1.73 -1.32 6.95
CA ILE A 35 0.60 -0.57 6.36
C ILE A 35 0.67 -0.62 4.84
N GLY A 36 1.85 -0.49 4.24
CA GLY A 36 2.06 -0.63 2.79
C GLY A 36 1.58 -1.99 2.26
N ARG A 37 1.86 -3.08 2.99
CA ARG A 37 1.33 -4.41 2.69
C ARG A 37 -0.19 -4.47 2.76
N MET A 38 -0.82 -3.84 3.76
CA MET A 38 -2.29 -3.84 3.87
C MET A 38 -2.97 -2.96 2.82
N LEU A 39 -2.34 -1.84 2.43
CA LEU A 39 -2.81 -1.02 1.32
C LEU A 39 -2.75 -1.82 0.00
N ALA A 40 -1.62 -2.49 -0.27
CA ALA A 40 -1.46 -3.35 -1.44
C ALA A 40 -2.49 -4.50 -1.44
N LYS A 41 -2.72 -5.14 -0.29
CA LYS A 41 -3.74 -6.17 -0.11
C LYS A 41 -5.11 -5.71 -0.60
N GLN A 42 -5.58 -4.57 -0.09
CA GLN A 42 -6.92 -4.09 -0.38
C GLN A 42 -7.05 -3.55 -1.81
N LEU A 43 -6.03 -2.83 -2.31
CA LEU A 43 -6.05 -2.27 -3.66
C LEU A 43 -5.91 -3.33 -4.75
N ALA A 44 -5.08 -4.35 -4.53
CA ALA A 44 -4.84 -5.41 -5.52
C ALA A 44 -5.71 -6.67 -5.29
N GLY A 45 -6.48 -6.73 -4.20
CA GLY A 45 -7.31 -7.89 -3.88
C GLY A 45 -6.53 -9.13 -3.45
N LEU A 46 -5.38 -8.94 -2.78
CA LEU A 46 -4.54 -10.06 -2.33
C LEU A 46 -5.14 -10.78 -1.12
N SER A 47 -4.79 -12.05 -0.95
CA SER A 47 -4.98 -12.76 0.32
C SER A 47 -4.04 -12.22 1.42
N PRO A 48 -4.35 -12.48 2.70
CA PRO A 48 -3.45 -12.16 3.81
C PRO A 48 -2.05 -12.74 3.64
N ALA A 49 -1.95 -14.00 3.20
CA ALA A 49 -0.69 -14.70 3.03
C ALA A 49 0.16 -14.05 1.92
N GLU A 50 -0.45 -13.75 0.77
CA GLU A 50 0.24 -13.05 -0.31
C GLU A 50 0.72 -11.67 0.13
N ALA A 51 -0.09 -10.89 0.83
CA ALA A 51 0.28 -9.57 1.30
C ALA A 51 1.44 -9.61 2.32
N LEU A 52 1.43 -10.56 3.24
CA LEU A 52 2.47 -10.76 4.25
C LEU A 52 3.76 -11.34 3.68
N GLY A 53 3.69 -12.06 2.55
CA GLY A 53 4.86 -12.59 1.85
C GLY A 53 5.58 -11.56 0.96
N ARG A 54 5.03 -10.34 0.80
CA ARG A 54 5.65 -9.30 -0.03
C ARG A 54 6.86 -8.68 0.65
N ASP A 55 7.98 -8.68 -0.06
CA ASP A 55 9.11 -7.81 0.25
C ASP A 55 8.80 -6.36 -0.20
N GLN A 56 8.88 -5.41 0.73
CA GLN A 56 8.67 -3.98 0.48
C GLN A 56 9.84 -3.16 1.03
N PRO A 57 10.96 -3.09 0.29
CA PRO A 57 12.10 -2.26 0.67
C PRO A 57 11.69 -0.79 0.80
N SER A 58 12.31 -0.10 1.76
CA SER A 58 11.95 1.28 2.12
C SER A 58 12.23 2.34 1.04
N ASP A 59 13.08 2.01 0.07
CA ASP A 59 13.52 2.88 -1.03
C ASP A 59 12.70 2.71 -2.32
N VAL A 60 11.65 1.88 -2.29
CA VAL A 60 10.88 1.48 -3.47
C VAL A 60 9.50 2.11 -3.48
N ILE A 61 9.11 2.65 -4.64
CA ILE A 61 7.75 3.11 -4.89
C ILE A 61 6.99 2.02 -5.66
N TYR A 62 5.83 1.64 -5.14
CA TYR A 62 4.91 0.73 -5.82
C TYR A 62 3.75 1.51 -6.43
N VAL A 63 3.35 1.13 -7.65
CA VAL A 63 2.15 1.67 -8.32
C VAL A 63 1.11 0.57 -8.34
N VAL A 64 -0.09 0.87 -7.88
CA VAL A 64 -1.24 -0.03 -8.03
C VAL A 64 -2.15 0.53 -9.12
N GLY A 65 -2.32 -0.23 -10.20
CA GLY A 65 -3.20 0.10 -11.31
C GLY A 65 -4.67 -0.11 -10.98
N GLY A 66 -5.56 0.53 -11.75
CA GLY A 66 -7.01 0.33 -11.63
C GLY A 66 -7.47 -1.09 -11.97
N ASP A 67 -6.63 -1.84 -12.67
CA ASP A 67 -6.77 -3.28 -12.98
C ASP A 67 -6.25 -4.18 -11.85
N ARG A 68 -5.92 -3.60 -10.68
CA ARG A 68 -5.39 -4.29 -9.50
C ARG A 68 -3.97 -4.83 -9.68
N THR A 69 -3.27 -4.45 -10.75
CA THR A 69 -1.86 -4.84 -10.94
C THR A 69 -0.96 -4.01 -10.03
N ILE A 70 0.12 -4.62 -9.53
CA ILE A 70 1.14 -3.91 -8.77
C ILE A 70 2.43 -3.84 -9.58
N GLY A 71 2.78 -2.64 -10.03
CA GLY A 71 4.06 -2.32 -10.64
C GLY A 71 5.07 -1.80 -9.61
N ARG A 72 6.35 -1.98 -9.90
CA ARG A 72 7.46 -1.38 -9.14
C ARG A 72 8.05 -0.23 -9.96
N LEU A 73 8.01 0.98 -9.41
CA LEU A 73 8.83 2.09 -9.90
C LEU A 73 10.22 1.97 -9.25
N ARG A 74 11.27 2.32 -9.99
CA ARG A 74 12.64 2.34 -9.44
C ARG A 74 12.80 3.44 -8.39
N SER A 75 13.91 3.35 -7.66
CA SER A 75 14.16 3.99 -6.36
C SER A 75 13.79 5.47 -6.36
N ALA A 76 13.19 5.92 -5.25
CA ALA A 76 12.95 7.35 -5.01
C ALA A 76 14.25 8.18 -5.05
N SER A 77 15.42 7.56 -4.83
CA SER A 77 16.73 8.21 -4.94
C SER A 77 17.15 8.57 -6.37
N GLU A 78 16.47 8.04 -7.39
CA GLU A 78 16.73 8.33 -8.81
C GLU A 78 15.75 9.35 -9.40
N LEU A 79 14.81 9.86 -8.59
CA LEU A 79 13.84 10.90 -8.98
C LEU A 79 14.28 12.31 -8.57
N GLY A 80 15.56 12.48 -8.20
CA GLY A 80 16.20 13.75 -7.85
C GLY A 80 16.93 14.38 -9.02
#